data_AF-A0A6P0NF66-F1
#
_entry.id   AF-A0A6P0NF66-F1
#
_cell.length_a   1.000
_cell.length_b   1.000
_cell.length_c   1.000
_cell.angle_alpha   90.00
_cell.angle_beta   90.00
_cell.angle_gamma   90.00
#
_symmetry.space_group_name_H-M   'P 1'
#
loop_
_entity.id
_entity.type
_entity.pdbx_description
1 polymer ?
#
loop_
_entity_poly.entity_id
_entity_poly.type
_entity_poly.pdbx_seq_one_letter_code
_entity_poly.pdbx_strand_id
1 'polypeptide(L)'
;GARYLREVYIKADPNCTGRVTVPVLWDKETGTIVNNESREIIRMFDIEFDGIAQSDISFYPENLREEIDKTIDAIYQPINNGVYRAGFATSQQAYEEGVTDLFDALDYWEGVLGKQRYLCGDRITEADWCMFTTLLRFDSVYYFHFKCNWQRILDYPNLWNYLKDLYHQPGVKETCNIDHIKQHYYRSHPFINPSGIVPKGPQISFND
;
A
#
# COMPACT_ATOMS: atom_id res chain seq x y z
N GLY A 1 -14.24 7.38 -23.81
CA GLY A 1 -13.23 7.07 -22.79
C GLY A 1 -12.07 6.32 -23.43
N ALA A 2 -10.90 6.30 -22.81
CA ALA A 2 -9.75 5.52 -23.26
C ALA A 2 -9.96 4.02 -23.02
N ARG A 3 -9.39 3.17 -23.86
CA ARG A 3 -9.40 1.70 -23.70
C ARG A 3 -8.22 1.21 -22.85
N TYR A 4 -7.10 1.91 -22.91
CA TYR A 4 -5.89 1.61 -22.15
C TYR A 4 -5.37 2.85 -21.44
N LEU A 5 -4.79 2.68 -20.24
CA LEU A 5 -4.24 3.81 -19.48
C LEU A 5 -3.12 4.55 -20.23
N ARG A 6 -2.35 3.84 -21.07
CA ARG A 6 -1.32 4.45 -21.93
C ARG A 6 -1.89 5.52 -22.87
N GLU A 7 -3.14 5.39 -23.30
CA GLU A 7 -3.78 6.39 -24.17
C GLU A 7 -4.04 7.69 -23.41
N VAL A 8 -4.26 7.62 -22.09
CA VAL A 8 -4.36 8.80 -21.22
C VAL A 8 -3.01 9.50 -21.09
N TYR A 9 -1.92 8.74 -20.93
CA TYR A 9 -0.56 9.29 -20.91
C TYR A 9 -0.17 9.93 -22.24
N ILE A 10 -0.40 9.24 -23.37
CA ILE A 10 -0.14 9.77 -24.72
C ILE A 10 -0.99 11.02 -25.00
N LYS A 11 -2.21 11.09 -24.45
CA LYS A 11 -3.06 12.28 -24.57
C LYS A 11 -2.47 13.48 -23.81
N ALA A 12 -1.93 13.28 -22.62
CA ALA A 12 -1.28 14.34 -21.85
C ALA A 12 0.04 14.79 -22.49
N ASP A 13 0.85 13.85 -22.97
CA ASP A 13 2.11 14.11 -23.67
C ASP A 13 2.34 13.03 -24.76
N PRO A 14 2.22 13.36 -26.05
CA PRO A 14 2.44 12.42 -27.15
C PRO A 14 3.86 11.84 -27.20
N ASN A 15 4.83 12.51 -26.58
CA ASN A 15 6.23 12.09 -26.53
C ASN A 15 6.59 11.40 -25.22
N CYS A 16 5.62 11.11 -24.35
CA CYS A 16 5.90 10.55 -23.04
C CYS A 16 6.70 9.24 -23.14
N THR A 17 7.82 9.18 -22.45
CA THR A 17 8.62 7.96 -22.30
C THR A 17 8.63 7.58 -20.83
N GLY A 18 8.16 6.39 -20.47
CA GLY A 18 8.15 5.97 -19.06
C GLY A 18 7.20 4.82 -18.78
N ARG A 19 7.04 4.50 -17.50
CA ARG A 19 6.07 3.51 -17.03
C ARG A 19 4.68 4.14 -16.98
N VAL A 20 3.69 3.39 -17.45
CA VAL A 20 2.28 3.72 -17.31
C VAL A 20 1.79 3.12 -15.99
N THR A 21 1.59 3.98 -14.98
CA THR A 21 1.30 3.58 -13.60
C THR A 21 -0.07 4.08 -13.15
N VAL A 22 -0.59 3.45 -12.09
CA VAL A 22 -1.68 4.00 -11.28
C VAL A 22 -1.10 4.41 -9.92
N PRO A 23 -1.68 5.40 -9.23
CA PRO A 23 -2.84 6.23 -9.62
C PRO A 23 -2.50 7.31 -10.66
N VAL A 24 -3.54 7.93 -11.23
CA VAL A 24 -3.42 9.11 -12.11
C VAL A 24 -4.45 10.15 -11.65
N LEU A 25 -3.98 11.31 -11.21
CA LEU A 25 -4.80 12.49 -11.00
C LEU A 25 -4.88 13.27 -12.33
N TRP A 26 -6.09 13.39 -12.87
CA TRP A 26 -6.34 13.94 -14.21
C TRP A 26 -7.13 15.24 -14.14
N ASP A 27 -6.65 16.27 -14.82
CA ASP A 27 -7.38 17.53 -15.00
C ASP A 27 -8.32 17.44 -16.21
N LYS A 28 -9.62 17.59 -15.96
CA LYS A 28 -10.66 17.56 -16.99
C LYS A 28 -10.74 18.86 -17.79
N GLU A 29 -10.31 19.99 -17.25
CA GLU A 29 -10.37 21.30 -17.90
C GLU A 29 -9.24 21.44 -18.92
N THR A 30 -7.99 21.23 -18.50
CA THR A 30 -6.83 21.29 -19.40
C THR A 30 -6.58 20.00 -20.17
N GLY A 31 -7.17 18.89 -19.72
CA GLY A 31 -7.06 17.61 -20.40
C GLY A 31 -5.65 16.99 -20.31
N THR A 32 -5.01 17.10 -19.14
CA THR A 32 -3.67 16.55 -18.87
C THR A 32 -3.58 15.83 -17.53
N ILE A 33 -2.47 15.13 -17.28
CA ILE A 33 -2.15 14.52 -15.99
C ILE A 33 -1.61 15.60 -15.05
N VAL A 34 -2.22 15.74 -13.87
CA VAL A 34 -1.73 16.62 -12.79
C VAL A 34 -0.58 15.93 -12.05
N ASN A 35 -0.80 14.68 -11.63
CA ASN A 35 0.19 13.90 -10.88
C ASN A 35 -0.08 12.39 -11.04
N ASN A 36 0.97 11.57 -10.92
CA ASN A 36 0.89 10.11 -10.86
C ASN A 36 1.71 9.50 -9.70
N GLU A 37 2.26 10.33 -8.80
CA GLU A 37 2.89 9.91 -7.56
C GLU A 37 1.87 9.85 -6.43
N SER A 38 1.62 8.64 -5.93
CA SER A 38 0.61 8.39 -4.91
C SER A 38 0.81 9.16 -3.62
N ARG A 39 2.07 9.31 -3.14
CA ARG A 39 2.37 10.03 -1.89
C ARG A 39 2.04 11.52 -2.00
N GLU A 40 2.33 12.11 -3.15
CA GLU A 40 2.01 13.52 -3.40
C GLU A 40 0.49 13.71 -3.56
N ILE A 41 -0.20 12.79 -4.26
CA ILE A 41 -1.65 12.89 -4.47
C ILE A 41 -2.43 12.82 -3.15
N ILE A 42 -2.09 11.90 -2.25
CA ILE A 42 -2.80 11.82 -0.95
C ILE A 42 -2.60 13.10 -0.13
N ARG A 43 -1.41 13.72 -0.21
CA ARG A 43 -1.11 14.97 0.48
C ARG A 43 -1.81 16.16 -0.18
N MET A 44 -1.93 16.18 -1.51
CA MET A 44 -2.77 17.15 -2.23
C MET A 44 -4.22 17.07 -1.77
N PHE A 45 -4.77 15.86 -1.59
CA PHE A 45 -6.13 15.67 -1.09
C PHE A 45 -6.31 16.11 0.37
N ASP A 46 -5.30 15.95 1.22
CA ASP A 46 -5.35 16.38 2.63
C ASP A 46 -5.26 17.91 2.78
N ILE A 47 -4.43 18.57 1.97
CA ILE A 47 -4.07 20.00 2.19
C ILE A 47 -4.77 20.94 1.21
N GLU A 48 -4.76 20.65 -0.09
CA GLU A 48 -5.10 21.65 -1.13
C GLU A 48 -6.62 21.90 -1.23
N PHE A 49 -7.43 21.04 -0.60
CA PHE A 49 -8.89 21.14 -0.60
C PHE A 49 -9.48 21.62 0.73
N ASP A 50 -8.64 22.03 1.68
CA ASP A 50 -9.06 22.47 3.03
C ASP A 50 -10.16 23.55 2.98
N GLY A 51 -10.05 24.52 2.05
CA GLY A 51 -11.04 25.59 1.89
C GLY A 51 -12.44 25.15 1.43
N ILE A 52 -12.62 23.89 1.02
CA ILE A 52 -13.93 23.31 0.66
C ILE A 52 -14.25 22.01 1.41
N ALA A 53 -13.37 21.58 2.32
CA ALA A 53 -13.56 20.36 3.08
C ALA A 53 -14.77 20.48 4.01
N GLN A 54 -15.49 19.37 4.20
CA GLN A 54 -16.63 19.29 5.13
C GLN A 54 -16.22 18.67 6.48
N SER A 55 -14.95 18.32 6.64
CA SER A 55 -14.39 17.63 7.79
C SER A 55 -13.06 18.28 8.17
N ASP A 56 -12.83 18.42 9.47
CA ASP A 56 -11.58 18.96 10.04
C ASP A 56 -10.53 17.86 10.27
N ILE A 57 -10.70 16.68 9.66
CA ILE A 57 -9.74 15.58 9.76
C ILE A 57 -8.57 15.91 8.84
N SER A 58 -7.36 15.97 9.40
CA SER A 58 -6.11 16.00 8.66
C SER A 58 -5.28 14.77 9.00
N PHE A 59 -4.75 14.13 7.96
CA PHE A 59 -3.81 13.01 8.05
C PHE A 59 -2.35 13.47 8.05
N TYR A 60 -2.07 14.75 7.78
CA TYR A 60 -0.74 15.37 7.83
C TYR A 60 -0.69 16.69 8.66
N PRO A 61 -1.11 16.65 9.95
CA PRO A 61 -1.18 17.84 10.79
C PRO A 61 0.20 18.41 11.10
N GLU A 62 0.30 19.75 11.21
CA GLU A 62 1.57 20.49 11.35
C GLU A 62 2.49 19.95 12.45
N ASN A 63 1.92 19.57 13.60
CA ASN A 63 2.68 19.12 14.77
C ASN A 63 3.24 17.70 14.65
N LEU A 64 2.85 16.93 13.62
CA LEU A 64 3.33 15.56 13.39
C LEU A 64 4.07 15.38 12.06
N ARG A 65 4.19 16.43 11.22
CA ARG A 65 4.74 16.31 9.86
C ARG A 65 6.09 15.61 9.80
N GLU A 66 7.02 16.02 10.66
CA GLU A 66 8.37 15.43 10.71
C GLU A 66 8.34 13.95 11.11
N GLU A 67 7.48 13.58 12.06
CA GLU A 67 7.31 12.20 12.51
C GLU A 67 6.66 11.34 11.44
N ILE A 68 5.66 11.87 10.73
CA ILE A 68 4.97 11.21 9.64
C ILE A 68 5.94 10.96 8.48
N ASP A 69 6.70 11.97 8.06
CA ASP A 69 7.67 11.82 6.97
C ASP A 69 8.72 10.75 7.29
N LYS A 70 9.29 10.79 8.50
CA LYS A 70 10.23 9.78 8.99
C LYS A 70 9.61 8.39 9.02
N THR A 71 8.37 8.28 9.48
CA THR A 71 7.66 7.00 9.61
C THR A 71 7.35 6.41 8.23
N ILE A 72 6.89 7.21 7.28
CA ILE A 72 6.65 6.75 5.90
C ILE A 72 7.95 6.25 5.27
N ASP A 73 9.05 6.98 5.43
CA ASP A 73 10.33 6.56 4.88
C ASP A 73 10.84 5.26 5.54
N ALA A 74 10.58 5.11 6.85
CA ALA A 74 10.93 3.91 7.61
C ALA A 74 10.10 2.67 7.25
N ILE A 75 8.86 2.82 6.78
CA ILE A 75 8.05 1.68 6.27
C ILE A 75 8.30 1.41 4.78
N TYR A 76 8.67 2.43 4.00
CA TYR A 76 8.66 2.30 2.55
C TYR A 76 9.66 1.27 2.03
N GLN A 77 10.95 1.42 2.35
CA GLN A 77 11.97 0.50 1.84
C GLN A 77 11.84 -0.93 2.40
N PRO A 78 11.71 -1.15 3.72
CA PRO A 78 11.70 -2.49 4.26
C PRO A 78 10.33 -3.18 4.15
N ILE A 79 9.21 -2.45 4.08
CA ILE A 79 7.87 -3.07 4.06
C ILE A 79 7.17 -2.88 2.73
N ASN A 80 6.85 -1.64 2.32
CA ASN A 80 6.07 -1.40 1.10
C ASN A 80 6.79 -1.92 -0.15
N ASN A 81 8.10 -1.63 -0.26
CA ASN A 81 8.97 -2.11 -1.33
C ASN A 81 9.62 -3.46 -0.98
N GLY A 82 9.76 -3.79 0.31
CA GLY A 82 10.40 -5.02 0.78
C GLY A 82 9.71 -6.29 0.28
N VAL A 83 8.37 -6.32 0.30
CA VAL A 83 7.62 -7.47 -0.25
C VAL A 83 7.91 -7.70 -1.74
N TYR A 84 8.14 -6.63 -2.52
CA TYR A 84 8.51 -6.71 -3.92
C TYR A 84 9.98 -7.08 -4.12
N ARG A 85 10.89 -6.57 -3.28
CA ARG A 85 12.30 -6.98 -3.26
C ARG A 85 12.43 -8.49 -3.05
N ALA A 86 11.71 -9.05 -2.07
CA ALA A 86 11.65 -10.49 -1.84
C ALA A 86 10.97 -11.23 -3.00
N GLY A 87 9.78 -10.77 -3.42
CA GLY A 87 8.98 -11.47 -4.44
C GLY A 87 9.59 -11.52 -5.84
N PHE A 88 10.40 -10.52 -6.19
CA PHE A 88 11.06 -10.40 -7.50
C PHE A 88 12.55 -10.72 -7.47
N ALA A 89 13.09 -11.18 -6.34
CA ALA A 89 14.48 -11.58 -6.25
C ALA A 89 14.82 -12.67 -7.28
N THR A 90 15.95 -12.49 -7.98
CA THR A 90 16.47 -13.44 -8.97
C THR A 90 17.60 -14.31 -8.44
N SER A 91 18.00 -14.12 -7.17
CA SER A 91 18.99 -14.94 -6.46
C SER A 91 18.50 -15.25 -5.05
N GLN A 92 18.98 -16.36 -4.50
CA GLN A 92 18.65 -16.78 -3.14
C GLN A 92 19.09 -15.73 -2.10
N GLN A 93 20.30 -15.19 -2.24
CA GLN A 93 20.83 -14.18 -1.34
C GLN A 93 19.96 -12.90 -1.32
N ALA A 94 19.57 -12.39 -2.49
CA ALA A 94 18.74 -11.18 -2.55
C ALA A 94 17.34 -11.41 -1.96
N TYR A 95 16.79 -12.63 -2.11
CA TYR A 95 15.55 -13.02 -1.47
C TYR A 95 15.71 -13.06 0.05
N GLU A 96 16.76 -13.71 0.56
CA GLU A 96 17.04 -13.82 2.00
C GLU A 96 17.23 -12.44 2.65
N GLU A 97 18.04 -11.57 2.05
CA GLU A 97 18.21 -10.19 2.54
C GLU A 97 16.87 -9.43 2.53
N GLY A 98 16.11 -9.50 1.43
CA GLY A 98 14.85 -8.79 1.31
C GLY A 98 13.76 -9.28 2.27
N VAL A 99 13.67 -10.60 2.50
CA VAL A 99 12.68 -11.16 3.43
C VAL A 99 13.09 -10.95 4.89
N THR A 100 14.39 -11.00 5.22
CA THR A 100 14.87 -10.66 6.57
C THR A 100 14.61 -9.20 6.90
N ASP A 101 14.98 -8.26 6.02
CA ASP A 101 14.71 -6.82 6.21
C ASP A 101 13.21 -6.55 6.47
N LEU A 102 12.35 -7.26 5.73
CA LEU A 102 10.89 -7.14 5.85
C LEU A 102 10.39 -7.58 7.22
N PHE A 103 10.80 -8.77 7.68
CA PHE A 103 10.31 -9.30 8.96
C PHE A 103 10.92 -8.57 10.16
N ASP A 104 12.19 -8.14 10.09
CA ASP A 104 12.79 -7.29 11.11
C ASP A 104 12.00 -5.97 11.28
N ALA A 105 11.56 -5.37 10.16
CA ALA A 105 10.73 -4.17 10.21
C ALA A 105 9.30 -4.45 10.71
N LEU A 106 8.67 -5.55 10.30
CA LEU A 106 7.35 -5.93 10.84
C LEU A 106 7.41 -6.17 12.35
N ASP A 107 8.46 -6.84 12.84
CA ASP A 107 8.67 -7.08 14.28
C ASP A 107 8.89 -5.78 15.05
N TYR A 108 9.62 -4.82 14.47
CA TYR A 108 9.77 -3.48 15.03
C TYR A 108 8.41 -2.79 15.18
N TRP A 109 7.61 -2.73 14.10
CA TRP A 109 6.32 -2.05 14.11
C TRP A 109 5.26 -2.76 14.94
N GLU A 110 5.31 -4.08 15.05
CA GLU A 110 4.54 -4.85 16.04
C GLU A 110 4.84 -4.35 17.46
N GLY A 111 6.12 -4.15 17.79
CA GLY A 111 6.55 -3.65 19.09
C GLY A 111 6.15 -2.19 19.36
N VAL A 112 6.09 -1.35 18.32
CA VAL A 112 5.56 0.02 18.41
C VAL A 112 4.05 -0.02 18.67
N LEU A 113 3.30 -0.75 17.85
CA LEU A 113 1.83 -0.86 17.96
C LEU A 113 1.37 -1.58 19.25
N GLY A 114 2.26 -2.32 19.92
CA GLY A 114 2.02 -2.82 21.27
C GLY A 114 2.03 -1.75 22.37
N LYS A 115 2.50 -0.53 22.07
CA LYS A 115 2.63 0.59 23.02
C LYS A 115 1.76 1.79 22.66
N GLN A 116 1.36 1.92 21.41
CA GLN A 116 0.55 3.02 20.87
C GLN A 116 -0.40 2.51 19.80
N ARG A 117 -1.45 3.25 19.50
CA ARG A 117 -2.54 2.75 18.63
C ARG A 117 -2.20 2.80 17.14
N TYR A 118 -1.46 3.81 16.71
CA TYR A 118 -1.13 4.10 15.31
C TYR A 118 0.36 4.38 15.16
N LEU A 119 0.86 4.47 13.92
CA LEU A 119 2.30 4.57 13.67
C LEU A 119 2.93 5.86 14.23
N CYS A 120 2.16 6.95 14.29
CA CYS A 120 2.60 8.25 14.81
C CYS A 120 1.82 8.68 16.07
N GLY A 121 1.50 7.72 16.95
CA GLY A 121 0.89 7.96 18.25
C GLY A 121 -0.55 7.45 18.38
N ASP A 122 -1.47 8.34 18.74
CA ASP A 122 -2.86 8.02 19.11
C ASP A 122 -3.90 8.43 18.06
N ARG A 123 -3.46 9.02 16.94
CA ARG A 123 -4.31 9.37 15.79
C ARG A 123 -3.82 8.77 14.48
N ILE A 124 -4.75 8.51 13.57
CA ILE A 124 -4.46 8.05 12.21
C ILE A 124 -3.82 9.19 11.42
N THR A 125 -2.76 8.87 10.69
CA THR A 125 -2.01 9.76 9.80
C THR A 125 -1.88 9.14 8.41
N GLU A 126 -1.32 9.88 7.45
CA GLU A 126 -1.07 9.33 6.11
C GLU A 126 -0.07 8.14 6.13
N ALA A 127 0.81 8.07 7.14
CA ALA A 127 1.70 6.93 7.31
C ALA A 127 0.93 5.63 7.56
N ASP A 128 -0.16 5.72 8.33
CA ASP A 128 -0.98 4.56 8.64
C ASP A 128 -1.63 3.99 7.38
N TRP A 129 -2.11 4.87 6.50
CA TRP A 129 -2.68 4.49 5.20
C TRP A 129 -1.63 3.91 4.25
N CYS A 130 -0.40 4.45 4.26
CA CYS A 130 0.72 3.87 3.50
C CYS A 130 1.02 2.44 3.95
N MET A 131 1.02 2.16 5.25
CA MET A 131 1.26 0.81 5.80
C MET A 131 0.06 -0.13 5.56
N PHE A 132 -1.16 0.36 5.76
CA PHE A 132 -2.41 -0.38 5.61
C PHE A 132 -2.51 -1.08 4.26
N THR A 133 -2.17 -0.38 3.18
CA THR A 133 -2.29 -0.93 1.83
C THR A 133 -1.41 -2.16 1.61
N THR A 134 -0.24 -2.24 2.25
CA THR A 134 0.62 -3.44 2.21
C THR A 134 0.05 -4.54 3.08
N LEU A 135 -0.30 -4.24 4.34
CA LEU A 135 -0.79 -5.23 5.29
C LEU A 135 -2.06 -5.94 4.79
N LEU A 136 -3.00 -5.18 4.22
CA LEU A 136 -4.24 -5.71 3.62
C LEU A 136 -3.98 -6.78 2.56
N ARG A 137 -2.88 -6.64 1.80
CA ARG A 137 -2.51 -7.53 0.69
C ARG A 137 -1.61 -8.68 1.15
N PHE A 138 -1.03 -8.58 2.34
CA PHE A 138 0.06 -9.45 2.77
C PHE A 138 -0.34 -10.91 2.79
N ASP A 139 -1.31 -11.29 3.62
CA ASP A 139 -1.69 -12.70 3.78
C ASP A 139 -2.36 -13.26 2.51
N SER A 140 -3.09 -12.42 1.78
CA SER A 140 -3.80 -12.82 0.56
C SER A 140 -2.90 -12.99 -0.67
N VAL A 141 -1.73 -12.35 -0.67
CA VAL A 141 -0.81 -12.31 -1.81
C VAL A 141 0.63 -12.51 -1.37
N TYR A 142 1.22 -11.55 -0.66
CA TYR A 142 2.67 -11.49 -0.45
C TYR A 142 3.21 -12.71 0.29
N TYR A 143 2.46 -13.20 1.29
CA TYR A 143 2.79 -14.38 2.06
C TYR A 143 3.11 -15.58 1.15
N PHE A 144 2.24 -15.89 0.19
CA PHE A 144 2.44 -17.03 -0.70
C PHE A 144 3.12 -16.65 -2.03
N HIS A 145 2.56 -15.68 -2.76
CA HIS A 145 2.99 -15.31 -4.11
C HIS A 145 4.43 -14.75 -4.13
N PHE A 146 4.76 -13.92 -3.15
CA PHE A 146 6.10 -13.34 -3.00
C PHE A 146 6.99 -14.09 -1.99
N LYS A 147 6.54 -15.26 -1.52
CA LYS A 147 7.26 -16.10 -0.56
C LYS A 147 7.62 -15.36 0.73
N CYS A 148 6.88 -14.32 1.11
CA CYS A 148 7.07 -13.65 2.40
C CYS A 148 6.40 -14.48 3.52
N ASN A 149 6.79 -15.76 3.66
CA ASN A 149 6.04 -16.77 4.40
C ASN A 149 6.64 -17.13 5.76
N TRP A 150 7.41 -16.23 6.38
CA TRP A 150 7.93 -16.44 7.73
C TRP A 150 6.80 -16.41 8.77
N GLN A 151 5.93 -15.40 8.68
CA GLN A 151 4.78 -15.22 9.56
C GLN A 151 3.68 -14.45 8.82
N ARG A 152 2.41 -14.74 9.11
CA ARG A 152 1.27 -14.02 8.55
C ARG A 152 0.99 -12.78 9.38
N ILE A 153 0.40 -11.73 8.79
CA ILE A 153 -0.06 -10.57 9.55
C ILE A 153 -1.10 -10.97 10.59
N LEU A 154 -1.97 -11.93 10.28
CA LEU A 154 -2.95 -12.45 11.24
C LEU A 154 -2.33 -13.13 12.48
N ASP A 155 -1.05 -13.51 12.43
CA ASP A 155 -0.32 -14.10 13.56
C ASP A 155 0.40 -13.02 14.41
N TYR A 156 0.41 -11.76 13.97
CA TYR A 156 0.91 -10.60 14.73
C TYR A 156 -0.25 -9.90 15.47
N PRO A 157 -0.35 -9.98 16.80
CA PRO A 157 -1.53 -9.48 17.51
C PRO A 157 -1.74 -7.98 17.36
N ASN A 158 -0.69 -7.15 17.39
CA ASN A 158 -0.86 -5.70 17.29
C ASN A 158 -1.06 -5.27 15.83
N LEU A 159 -0.26 -5.76 14.88
CA LEU A 159 -0.43 -5.49 13.45
C LEU A 159 -1.79 -5.96 12.92
N TRP A 160 -2.27 -7.13 13.35
CA TRP A 160 -3.59 -7.64 12.95
C TRP A 160 -4.71 -6.75 13.47
N ASN A 161 -4.67 -6.38 14.75
CA ASN A 161 -5.68 -5.49 15.33
C ASN A 161 -5.62 -4.08 14.74
N TYR A 162 -4.43 -3.56 14.47
CA TYR A 162 -4.21 -2.31 13.76
C TYR A 162 -4.81 -2.35 12.35
N LEU A 163 -4.55 -3.41 11.58
CA LEU A 163 -5.12 -3.61 10.25
C LEU A 163 -6.65 -3.66 10.30
N LYS A 164 -7.23 -4.38 11.27
CA LYS A 164 -8.68 -4.42 11.48
C LYS A 164 -9.25 -3.06 11.87
N ASP A 165 -8.59 -2.30 12.74
CA ASP A 165 -9.05 -0.97 13.16
C ASP A 165 -9.14 -0.01 11.96
N LEU A 166 -8.13 -0.02 11.09
CA LEU A 166 -8.13 0.78 9.85
C LEU A 166 -9.16 0.28 8.83
N TYR A 167 -9.31 -1.03 8.68
CA TYR A 167 -10.30 -1.63 7.77
C TYR A 167 -11.74 -1.23 8.10
N HIS A 168 -12.04 -1.02 9.39
CA HIS A 168 -13.37 -0.63 9.87
C HIS A 168 -13.61 0.88 9.94
N GLN A 169 -12.63 1.71 9.56
CA GLN A 169 -12.91 3.13 9.41
C GLN A 169 -14.00 3.35 8.34
N PRO A 170 -14.92 4.32 8.54
CA PRO A 170 -16.03 4.54 7.63
C PRO A 170 -15.57 4.69 6.17
N GLY A 171 -16.14 3.88 5.26
CA GLY A 171 -15.84 3.94 3.83
C GLY A 171 -14.59 3.17 3.37
N VAL A 172 -13.76 2.65 4.28
CA VAL A 172 -12.51 1.97 3.91
C VAL A 172 -12.76 0.58 3.34
N LYS A 173 -13.66 -0.19 3.96
CA LYS A 173 -14.01 -1.55 3.53
C LYS A 173 -14.43 -1.61 2.06
N GLU A 174 -15.16 -0.61 1.59
CA GLU A 174 -15.66 -0.50 0.22
C GLU A 174 -14.53 -0.31 -0.80
N THR A 175 -13.36 0.18 -0.36
CA THR A 175 -12.16 0.30 -1.20
C THR A 175 -11.38 -1.01 -1.31
N CYS A 176 -11.68 -2.00 -0.47
CA CYS A 176 -10.89 -3.22 -0.30
C CYS A 176 -11.43 -4.39 -1.14
N ASN A 177 -11.10 -4.42 -2.43
CA ASN A 177 -11.49 -5.53 -3.32
C ASN A 177 -10.40 -6.63 -3.37
N ILE A 178 -10.54 -7.64 -2.50
CA ILE A 178 -9.60 -8.78 -2.39
C ILE A 178 -9.55 -9.61 -3.68
N ASP A 179 -10.67 -9.75 -4.39
CA ASP A 179 -10.70 -10.49 -5.66
C ASP A 179 -9.86 -9.78 -6.73
N HIS A 180 -10.01 -8.46 -6.89
CA HIS A 180 -9.17 -7.68 -7.80
C HIS A 180 -7.68 -7.77 -7.43
N ILE A 181 -7.37 -7.66 -6.13
CA ILE A 181 -6.00 -7.83 -5.62
C ILE A 181 -5.45 -9.20 -6.07
N LYS A 182 -6.12 -10.30 -5.73
CA LYS A 182 -5.63 -11.65 -6.03
C LYS A 182 -5.55 -11.91 -7.53
N GLN A 183 -6.59 -11.57 -8.30
CA GLN A 183 -6.58 -11.75 -9.75
C GLN A 183 -5.43 -10.99 -10.41
N HIS A 184 -5.15 -9.76 -9.97
CA HIS A 184 -4.04 -8.98 -10.48
C HIS A 184 -2.68 -9.68 -10.22
N TYR A 185 -2.34 -9.97 -8.97
CA TYR A 185 -1.01 -10.48 -8.63
C TYR A 185 -0.74 -11.87 -9.21
N TYR A 186 -1.70 -12.79 -9.09
CA TYR A 186 -1.49 -14.18 -9.49
C TYR A 186 -1.52 -14.39 -11.01
N ARG A 187 -2.20 -13.51 -11.78
CA ARG A 187 -2.27 -13.62 -13.25
C ARG A 187 -1.30 -12.72 -14.00
N SER A 188 -0.89 -11.59 -13.41
CA SER A 188 -0.06 -10.59 -14.11
C SER A 188 1.45 -10.81 -13.95
N HIS A 189 1.87 -11.78 -13.13
CA HIS A 189 3.27 -12.11 -12.89
C HIS A 189 3.61 -13.55 -13.38
N PRO A 190 3.57 -13.82 -14.69
CA PRO A 190 3.74 -15.18 -15.22
C PRO A 190 5.14 -15.79 -14.94
N PHE A 191 6.13 -14.95 -14.64
CA PHE A 191 7.47 -15.39 -14.27
C PHE A 191 7.57 -15.88 -12.82
N ILE A 192 6.66 -15.44 -11.94
CA ILE A 192 6.50 -15.99 -10.57
C ILE A 192 5.51 -17.16 -10.57
N ASN A 193 4.37 -16.98 -11.24
CA ASN A 193 3.28 -17.96 -11.29
C ASN A 193 2.91 -18.29 -12.75
N PRO A 194 3.66 -19.19 -13.43
CA PRO A 194 3.41 -19.53 -14.83
C PRO A 194 2.01 -20.10 -15.09
N SER A 195 1.41 -20.77 -14.10
CA SER A 195 0.09 -21.37 -14.21
C SER A 195 -1.05 -20.32 -14.23
N GLY A 196 -0.81 -19.12 -13.72
CA GLY A 196 -1.84 -18.10 -13.51
C GLY A 196 -2.96 -18.52 -12.55
N ILE A 197 -2.79 -19.62 -11.79
CA ILE A 197 -3.78 -20.09 -10.83
C ILE A 197 -3.85 -19.11 -9.67
N VAL A 198 -5.07 -18.72 -9.33
CA VAL A 198 -5.37 -17.88 -8.17
C VAL A 198 -5.75 -18.78 -7.00
N PRO A 199 -5.02 -18.78 -5.88
CA PRO A 199 -5.35 -19.63 -4.74
C PRO A 199 -6.68 -19.23 -4.12
N LYS A 200 -7.44 -20.20 -3.61
CA LYS A 200 -8.72 -19.94 -2.93
C LYS A 200 -8.52 -19.27 -1.57
N GLY A 201 -7.54 -19.74 -0.80
CA GLY A 201 -7.20 -19.18 0.51
C GLY A 201 -6.32 -17.93 0.44
N PRO A 202 -5.83 -17.45 1.59
CA PRO A 202 -6.32 -17.81 2.93
C PRO A 202 -7.77 -17.37 3.15
N GLN A 203 -8.47 -18.00 4.10
CA GLN A 203 -9.75 -17.50 4.59
C GLN A 203 -9.45 -16.47 5.67
N ILE A 204 -9.68 -15.19 5.36
CA ILE A 204 -9.48 -14.06 6.27
C ILE A 204 -10.85 -13.46 6.55
N SER A 205 -11.18 -13.31 7.83
CA SER A 205 -12.32 -12.53 8.28
C SER A 205 -11.79 -11.32 9.02
N PHE A 206 -12.10 -10.12 8.52
CA PHE A 206 -11.74 -8.89 9.22
C PHE A 206 -12.72 -8.57 10.35
N ASN A 207 -13.90 -9.21 10.41
CA ASN A 207 -14.95 -8.86 11.36
C ASN A 207 -14.85 -9.60 12.71
N ASP A 208 -13.93 -10.55 12.85
CA ASP A 208 -13.75 -11.38 14.05
C ASP A 208 -12.69 -10.78 15.01
#